data_AF-A0A934YTE4-F1
#
_entry.id   AF-A0A934YTE4-F1
#
_cell.length_a   1.000
_cell.length_b   1.000
_cell.length_c   1.000
_cell.angle_alpha   90.00
_cell.angle_beta   90.00
_cell.angle_gamma   90.00
#
_symmetry.space_group_name_H-M   'P 1'
#
loop_
_entity.id
_entity.type
_entity.pdbx_description
1 polymer ?
#
loop_
_entity_poly.entity_id
_entity_poly.type
_entity_poly.pdbx_seq_one_letter_code
_entity_poly.pdbx_strand_id
1 'polypeptide(L)'
;MRIAVVIPCLLLAGLTAFAQPPNNSCATAQTLCGQQPVGGNNTGPPGIPGLCTNTNNVVWYTFTTNSLGGVLDVDITGIDCPQVANMGNMLTALILSGDGSCTLSTFSAVPPCVSDSQDFSFTTQALNPSTQYWLTVAGAPNGGATTPAQCDFTIDVSGPGVDIVGVDYSAGSDVEIGQGGSTQLNATGPAGSTFIWSPTTGLSDNNIPNPIAAPTGSTTYTVTTTTNGCTYVDQVTVNVIRLIEPPNTLTPNGDGFNDTWEIPGINDYPGAEVVIHDRWGQIVYRAIGYREPWDGTNKGKKLSEGTYYYSIRLNQLQGQSDPYLGFISIVR
;
A
#
# COMPACT_ATOMS: atom_id res chain seq x y z
N MET A 1 8.20 -53.41 4.57
CA MET A 1 8.18 -53.58 3.09
C MET A 1 6.84 -53.04 2.59
N ARG A 2 6.79 -51.75 2.24
CA ARG A 2 5.57 -51.06 1.76
C ARG A 2 5.64 -50.99 0.24
N ILE A 3 4.63 -51.55 -0.42
CA ILE A 3 4.50 -51.62 -1.88
C ILE A 3 4.01 -50.25 -2.36
N ALA A 4 4.79 -49.59 -3.22
CA ALA A 4 4.40 -48.38 -3.93
C ALA A 4 3.67 -48.76 -5.22
N VAL A 5 2.42 -48.32 -5.36
CA VAL A 5 1.65 -48.43 -6.60
C VAL A 5 1.96 -47.19 -7.44
N VAL A 6 2.63 -47.38 -8.58
CA VAL A 6 2.86 -46.33 -9.58
C VAL A 6 1.72 -46.39 -10.58
N ILE A 7 0.88 -45.34 -10.60
CA ILE A 7 -0.16 -45.15 -11.62
C ILE A 7 0.48 -44.31 -12.75
N PRO A 8 0.47 -44.78 -14.02
CA PRO A 8 1.02 -44.01 -15.11
C PRO A 8 0.08 -42.86 -15.48
N CYS A 9 0.59 -41.64 -15.35
CA CYS A 9 -0.09 -40.42 -15.79
C CYS A 9 -0.04 -40.37 -17.33
N LEU A 10 -1.19 -40.54 -17.97
CA LEU A 10 -1.36 -40.40 -19.41
C LEU A 10 -1.26 -38.91 -19.76
N LEU A 11 -0.16 -38.49 -20.39
CA LEU A 11 -0.03 -37.15 -20.97
C LEU A 11 -0.98 -37.04 -22.16
N LEU A 12 -2.15 -36.45 -21.93
CA LEU A 12 -3.02 -35.95 -22.98
C LEU A 12 -2.40 -34.65 -23.49
N ALA A 13 -1.69 -34.70 -24.63
CA ALA A 13 -1.31 -33.51 -25.36
C ALA A 13 -2.59 -32.86 -25.91
N GLY A 14 -3.19 -31.97 -25.12
CA GLY A 14 -4.28 -31.14 -25.59
C GLY A 14 -3.75 -30.21 -26.68
N LEU A 15 -4.25 -30.37 -27.91
CA LEU A 15 -4.22 -29.28 -28.87
C LEU A 15 -4.97 -28.11 -28.23
N THR A 16 -4.25 -27.09 -27.78
CA THR A 16 -4.82 -25.81 -27.41
C THR A 16 -5.34 -25.17 -28.69
N ALA A 17 -6.61 -25.45 -29.03
CA ALA A 17 -7.35 -24.62 -29.95
C ALA A 17 -7.37 -23.21 -29.34
N PHE A 18 -6.69 -22.26 -29.95
CA PHE A 18 -6.69 -20.87 -29.49
C PHE A 18 -8.12 -20.33 -29.59
N ALA A 19 -8.80 -20.28 -28.44
CA ALA A 19 -10.10 -19.64 -28.31
C ALA A 19 -9.89 -18.13 -28.39
N GLN A 20 -10.79 -17.43 -29.08
CA GLN A 20 -10.74 -15.96 -29.16
C GLN A 20 -10.72 -15.37 -27.74
N PRO A 21 -9.92 -14.31 -27.49
CA PRO A 21 -9.93 -13.62 -26.21
C PRO A 21 -11.35 -13.15 -25.88
N PRO A 22 -11.79 -13.27 -24.61
CA PRO A 22 -13.14 -12.86 -24.22
C PRO A 22 -13.35 -11.34 -24.38
N ASN A 23 -12.28 -10.56 -24.32
CA ASN A 23 -12.27 -9.09 -24.41
C ASN A 23 -12.15 -8.58 -25.86
N ASN A 24 -12.92 -9.17 -26.78
CA ASN A 24 -12.92 -8.83 -28.21
C ASN A 24 -13.85 -7.64 -28.59
N SER A 25 -14.44 -6.95 -27.61
CA SER A 25 -15.30 -5.78 -27.84
C SER A 25 -15.24 -4.81 -26.65
N CYS A 26 -15.67 -3.56 -26.84
CA CYS A 26 -15.77 -2.60 -25.74
C CYS A 26 -16.72 -3.04 -24.61
N ALA A 27 -17.71 -3.91 -24.90
CA ALA A 27 -18.68 -4.40 -23.92
C ALA A 27 -18.11 -5.53 -23.05
N THR A 28 -17.11 -6.24 -23.58
CA THR A 28 -16.40 -7.32 -22.88
C THR A 28 -14.99 -6.90 -22.47
N ALA A 29 -14.68 -5.60 -22.54
CA ALA A 29 -13.37 -5.06 -22.23
C ALA A 29 -12.93 -5.47 -20.82
N GLN A 30 -11.68 -5.92 -20.71
CA GLN A 30 -11.12 -6.31 -19.43
C GLN A 30 -10.69 -5.08 -18.64
N THR A 31 -11.04 -5.02 -17.35
CA THR A 31 -10.65 -3.91 -16.48
C THR A 31 -9.14 -3.92 -16.23
N LEU A 32 -8.50 -2.76 -16.39
CA LEU A 32 -7.14 -2.47 -15.94
C LEU A 32 -7.21 -1.65 -14.66
N CYS A 33 -6.40 -2.05 -13.69
CA CYS A 33 -6.30 -1.42 -12.39
C CYS A 33 -4.91 -0.77 -12.29
N GLY A 34 -4.83 0.42 -11.67
CA GLY A 34 -3.56 1.13 -11.54
C GLY A 34 -2.51 0.28 -10.83
N GLN A 35 -1.32 0.14 -11.44
CA GLN A 35 -0.18 -0.63 -10.94
C GLN A 35 -0.47 -2.11 -10.69
N GLN A 36 -1.43 -2.70 -11.43
CA GLN A 36 -1.73 -4.12 -11.39
C GLN A 36 -1.59 -4.71 -12.80
N PRO A 37 -0.43 -5.31 -13.14
CA PRO A 37 -0.18 -5.83 -14.47
C PRO A 37 -1.17 -6.94 -14.86
N VAL A 38 -1.67 -6.87 -16.09
CA VAL A 38 -2.63 -7.81 -16.67
C VAL A 38 -2.02 -8.46 -17.91
N GLY A 39 -1.95 -9.79 -17.91
CA GLY A 39 -1.59 -10.57 -19.09
C GLY A 39 -2.69 -10.51 -20.16
N GLY A 40 -2.29 -10.40 -21.41
CA GLY A 40 -3.17 -10.29 -22.57
C GLY A 40 -2.65 -11.08 -23.77
N ASN A 41 -3.54 -11.37 -24.70
CA ASN A 41 -3.17 -11.88 -26.02
C ASN A 41 -4.20 -11.41 -27.05
N ASN A 42 -3.77 -11.26 -28.30
CA ASN A 42 -4.66 -10.91 -29.41
C ASN A 42 -4.73 -12.03 -30.47
N THR A 43 -4.69 -13.29 -30.04
CA THR A 43 -4.69 -14.46 -30.94
C THR A 43 -6.11 -14.83 -31.36
N GLY A 44 -6.42 -14.70 -32.65
CA GLY A 44 -7.73 -15.07 -33.21
C GLY A 44 -8.95 -14.15 -33.01
N PRO A 45 -8.92 -12.90 -32.45
CA PRO A 45 -10.09 -12.02 -32.44
C PRO A 45 -10.62 -11.74 -33.86
N PRO A 46 -11.92 -11.39 -34.02
CA PRO A 46 -12.46 -11.05 -35.32
C PRO A 46 -11.73 -9.86 -35.93
N GLY A 47 -11.80 -9.83 -37.26
CA GLY A 47 -11.17 -8.86 -38.14
C GLY A 47 -11.72 -7.42 -38.00
N ILE A 48 -11.75 -6.80 -36.82
CA ILE A 48 -12.24 -5.43 -36.64
C ILE A 48 -11.14 -4.45 -37.09
N PRO A 49 -11.40 -3.54 -38.05
CA PRO A 49 -10.44 -2.50 -38.38
C PRO A 49 -10.11 -1.71 -37.13
N GLY A 50 -8.84 -1.71 -36.73
CA GLY A 50 -8.43 -0.89 -35.59
C GLY A 50 -8.49 0.59 -35.95
N LEU A 51 -8.56 1.43 -34.91
CA LEU A 51 -8.66 2.89 -35.05
C LEU A 51 -7.31 3.54 -35.39
N CYS A 52 -6.23 2.74 -35.39
CA CYS A 52 -4.94 3.07 -35.97
C CYS A 52 -4.75 2.37 -37.32
N THR A 53 -4.00 2.97 -38.24
CA THR A 53 -3.92 2.54 -39.65
C THR A 53 -3.49 1.07 -39.82
N ASN A 54 -4.28 0.31 -40.60
CA ASN A 54 -4.04 -1.07 -41.02
C ASN A 54 -3.86 -2.10 -39.88
N THR A 55 -4.47 -1.87 -38.71
CA THR A 55 -4.43 -2.84 -37.61
C THR A 55 -5.66 -3.74 -37.56
N ASN A 56 -5.50 -4.93 -36.98
CA ASN A 56 -6.56 -5.90 -36.79
C ASN A 56 -6.29 -6.75 -35.54
N ASN A 57 -7.08 -7.80 -35.28
CA ASN A 57 -6.96 -8.63 -34.08
C ASN A 57 -7.01 -7.72 -32.82
N VAL A 58 -8.08 -6.95 -32.68
CA VAL A 58 -8.20 -5.94 -31.62
C VAL A 58 -8.75 -6.59 -30.36
N VAL A 59 -8.07 -6.35 -29.25
CA VAL A 59 -8.58 -6.63 -27.90
C VAL A 59 -8.76 -5.35 -27.11
N TRP A 60 -9.72 -5.38 -26.21
CA TRP A 60 -10.22 -4.21 -25.50
C TRP A 60 -9.97 -4.33 -24.02
N TYR A 61 -9.55 -3.21 -23.45
CA TYR A 61 -9.36 -3.01 -22.04
C TYR A 61 -10.07 -1.72 -21.63
N THR A 62 -10.42 -1.60 -20.35
CA THR A 62 -11.06 -0.39 -19.82
C THR A 62 -10.49 -0.01 -18.48
N PHE A 63 -10.45 1.27 -18.19
CA PHE A 63 -10.08 1.81 -16.88
C PHE A 63 -10.88 3.09 -16.63
N THR A 64 -10.96 3.48 -15.37
CA THR A 64 -11.60 4.72 -14.96
C THR A 64 -10.57 5.56 -14.22
N THR A 65 -10.46 6.83 -14.59
CA THR A 65 -9.57 7.76 -13.88
C THR A 65 -10.09 8.09 -12.48
N ASN A 66 -9.18 8.47 -11.59
CA ASN A 66 -9.51 8.92 -10.23
C ASN A 66 -10.30 10.26 -10.22
N SER A 67 -10.70 10.73 -9.05
CA SER A 67 -11.44 12.00 -8.90
C SER A 67 -10.69 13.26 -9.32
N LEU A 68 -9.37 13.19 -9.54
CA LEU A 68 -8.54 14.33 -9.95
C LEU A 68 -8.25 14.34 -11.46
N GLY A 69 -8.29 13.18 -12.12
CA GLY A 69 -7.76 13.01 -13.46
C GLY A 69 -6.24 13.13 -13.48
N GLY A 70 -5.66 13.25 -14.67
CA GLY A 70 -4.22 13.36 -14.84
C GLY A 70 -3.69 12.53 -15.99
N VAL A 71 -2.37 12.53 -16.16
CA VAL A 71 -1.72 11.73 -17.20
C VAL A 71 -1.77 10.24 -16.85
N LEU A 72 -1.82 9.41 -17.87
CA LEU A 72 -1.74 7.96 -17.79
C LEU A 72 -0.47 7.51 -18.49
N ASP A 73 0.30 6.68 -17.83
CA ASP A 73 1.41 5.93 -18.40
C ASP A 73 0.93 4.51 -18.68
N VAL A 74 1.18 4.02 -19.89
CA VAL A 74 0.84 2.66 -20.32
C VAL A 74 2.11 1.95 -20.71
N ASP A 75 2.38 0.81 -20.07
CA ASP A 75 3.51 -0.05 -20.37
C ASP A 75 3.00 -1.37 -20.97
N ILE A 76 3.47 -1.71 -22.17
CA ILE A 76 3.22 -3.00 -22.81
C ILE A 76 4.54 -3.75 -22.89
N THR A 77 4.63 -4.84 -22.14
CA THR A 77 5.87 -5.60 -21.93
C THR A 77 5.69 -7.08 -22.18
N GLY A 78 6.79 -7.81 -22.29
CA GLY A 78 6.79 -9.25 -22.52
C GLY A 78 6.11 -9.63 -23.83
N ILE A 79 6.27 -8.82 -24.86
CA ILE A 79 5.66 -9.08 -26.18
C ILE A 79 6.30 -10.34 -26.79
N ASP A 80 5.50 -11.38 -27.01
CA ASP A 80 5.91 -12.61 -27.67
C ASP A 80 4.98 -12.93 -28.85
N CYS A 81 5.51 -12.79 -30.07
CA CYS A 81 4.79 -13.02 -31.32
C CYS A 81 5.32 -14.29 -32.02
N PRO A 82 4.47 -15.27 -32.38
CA PRO A 82 4.91 -16.46 -33.08
C PRO A 82 5.40 -16.09 -34.49
N GLN A 83 6.50 -16.72 -34.89
CA GLN A 83 7.12 -16.47 -36.19
C GLN A 83 6.42 -17.30 -37.28
N VAL A 84 5.37 -16.73 -37.87
CA VAL A 84 4.58 -17.35 -38.95
C VAL A 84 4.77 -16.56 -40.25
N ALA A 85 4.97 -17.27 -41.36
CA ALA A 85 5.16 -16.64 -42.66
C ALA A 85 3.97 -15.72 -43.02
N ASN A 86 4.28 -14.52 -43.51
CA ASN A 86 3.33 -13.45 -43.86
C ASN A 86 2.58 -12.78 -42.70
N MET A 87 2.88 -13.15 -41.45
CA MET A 87 2.32 -12.52 -40.25
C MET A 87 3.28 -11.46 -39.70
N GLY A 88 2.73 -10.31 -39.33
CA GLY A 88 3.47 -9.26 -38.64
C GLY A 88 3.85 -9.67 -37.23
N ASN A 89 4.72 -8.88 -36.61
CA ASN A 89 5.14 -9.04 -35.21
C ASN A 89 5.08 -7.71 -34.44
N MET A 90 4.24 -6.77 -34.90
CA MET A 90 4.09 -5.44 -34.30
C MET A 90 2.72 -5.32 -33.62
N LEU A 91 2.72 -4.84 -32.38
CA LEU A 91 1.50 -4.45 -31.68
C LEU A 91 1.28 -2.94 -31.83
N THR A 92 0.04 -2.52 -31.68
CA THR A 92 -0.37 -1.11 -31.70
C THR A 92 -1.35 -0.86 -30.58
N ALA A 93 -1.09 0.17 -29.78
CA ALA A 93 -1.91 0.57 -28.66
C ALA A 93 -2.46 1.99 -28.84
N LEU A 94 -3.72 2.17 -28.43
CA LEU A 94 -4.40 3.45 -28.47
C LEU A 94 -5.43 3.56 -27.34
N ILE A 95 -5.45 4.72 -26.70
CA ILE A 95 -6.47 5.11 -25.72
C ILE A 95 -7.65 5.78 -26.45
N LEU A 96 -8.87 5.47 -26.02
CA LEU A 96 -10.11 5.99 -26.54
C LEU A 96 -10.94 6.58 -25.40
N SER A 97 -11.50 7.77 -25.64
CA SER A 97 -12.62 8.30 -24.85
C SER A 97 -13.93 7.94 -25.55
N GLY A 98 -14.99 7.68 -24.80
CA GLY A 98 -16.32 7.41 -25.36
C GLY A 98 -17.44 7.84 -24.41
N ASP A 99 -18.67 7.77 -24.89
CA ASP A 99 -19.89 8.12 -24.13
C ASP A 99 -20.46 6.96 -23.30
N GLY A 100 -19.75 5.84 -23.23
CA GLY A 100 -20.19 4.63 -22.53
C GLY A 100 -21.19 3.77 -23.31
N SER A 101 -21.66 4.20 -24.49
CA SER A 101 -22.60 3.42 -25.31
C SER A 101 -21.97 2.21 -26.00
N CYS A 102 -20.62 2.10 -25.98
CA CYS A 102 -19.87 1.06 -26.67
C CYS A 102 -20.24 1.00 -28.17
N THR A 103 -20.35 2.17 -28.81
CA THR A 103 -20.57 2.27 -30.26
C THR A 103 -19.33 2.87 -30.93
N LEU A 104 -18.87 2.26 -32.04
CA LEU A 104 -17.61 2.67 -32.67
C LEU A 104 -17.58 4.15 -33.09
N SER A 105 -18.73 4.72 -33.43
CA SER A 105 -18.87 6.13 -33.83
C SER A 105 -18.75 7.13 -32.68
N THR A 106 -18.89 6.70 -31.42
CA THR A 106 -18.81 7.59 -30.26
C THR A 106 -17.43 7.64 -29.64
N PHE A 107 -16.51 6.77 -30.07
CA PHE A 107 -15.13 6.82 -29.62
C PHE A 107 -14.35 7.93 -30.32
N SER A 108 -13.56 8.64 -29.52
CA SER A 108 -12.53 9.57 -29.99
C SER A 108 -11.17 9.08 -29.52
N ALA A 109 -10.20 9.10 -30.43
CA ALA A 109 -8.81 8.78 -30.13
C ALA A 109 -8.23 9.80 -29.15
N VAL A 110 -7.53 9.29 -28.14
CA VAL A 110 -6.69 10.07 -27.24
C VAL A 110 -5.25 9.74 -27.63
N PRO A 111 -4.55 10.64 -28.35
CA PRO A 111 -3.18 10.41 -28.78
C PRO A 111 -2.23 10.16 -27.60
N PRO A 112 -1.10 9.46 -27.82
CA PRO A 112 -0.62 8.94 -29.11
C PRO A 112 -1.20 7.57 -29.50
N CYS A 113 -1.18 7.27 -30.80
CA CYS A 113 -1.22 5.89 -31.28
C CYS A 113 0.22 5.41 -31.40
N VAL A 114 0.58 4.34 -30.70
CA VAL A 114 1.97 3.85 -30.62
C VAL A 114 2.03 2.42 -31.08
N SER A 115 3.02 2.12 -31.92
CA SER A 115 3.23 0.79 -32.49
C SER A 115 4.69 0.39 -32.36
N ASP A 116 4.95 -0.81 -31.84
CA ASP A 116 6.29 -1.39 -31.79
C ASP A 116 6.22 -2.93 -31.84
N SER A 117 7.30 -3.54 -32.26
CA SER A 117 7.54 -4.99 -32.25
C SER A 117 8.35 -5.46 -31.03
N GLN A 118 8.79 -4.53 -30.20
CA GLN A 118 9.43 -4.75 -28.91
C GLN A 118 8.59 -4.08 -27.81
N ASP A 119 8.91 -4.36 -26.54
CA ASP A 119 8.28 -3.71 -25.38
C ASP A 119 8.30 -2.19 -25.54
N PHE A 120 7.17 -1.55 -25.30
CA PHE A 120 7.00 -0.11 -25.50
C PHE A 120 6.08 0.51 -24.46
N SER A 121 6.26 1.81 -24.27
CA SER A 121 5.45 2.60 -23.36
C SER A 121 5.07 3.94 -23.95
N PHE A 122 3.99 4.52 -23.44
CA PHE A 122 3.56 5.85 -23.83
C PHE A 122 2.76 6.54 -22.73
N THR A 123 2.85 7.86 -22.73
CA THR A 123 2.13 8.73 -21.80
C THR A 123 1.05 9.48 -22.55
N THR A 124 -0.16 9.51 -22.01
CA THR A 124 -1.26 10.31 -22.56
C THR A 124 -1.14 11.78 -22.19
N GLN A 125 -1.87 12.64 -22.89
CA GLN A 125 -2.26 13.93 -22.30
C GLN A 125 -3.09 13.73 -21.03
N ALA A 126 -3.24 14.78 -20.22
CA ALA A 126 -4.06 14.72 -19.02
C ALA A 126 -5.51 14.30 -19.37
N LEU A 127 -5.96 13.23 -18.73
CA LEU A 127 -7.30 12.67 -18.85
C LEU A 127 -8.23 13.35 -17.84
N ASN A 128 -9.52 13.39 -18.18
CA ASN A 128 -10.53 14.01 -17.32
C ASN A 128 -10.74 13.17 -16.04
N PRO A 129 -11.11 13.79 -14.92
CA PRO A 129 -11.44 13.09 -13.68
C PRO A 129 -12.66 12.18 -13.81
N SER A 130 -12.70 11.10 -13.03
CA SER A 130 -13.84 10.18 -12.88
C SER A 130 -14.45 9.73 -14.21
N THR A 131 -13.62 9.54 -15.23
CA THR A 131 -14.06 9.27 -16.61
C THR A 131 -13.57 7.89 -17.03
N GLN A 132 -14.47 7.11 -17.66
CA GLN A 132 -14.12 5.82 -18.24
C GLN A 132 -13.43 6.00 -19.60
N TYR A 133 -12.35 5.26 -19.77
CA TYR A 133 -11.59 5.17 -21.02
C TYR A 133 -11.41 3.71 -21.42
N TRP A 134 -11.03 3.51 -22.69
CA TRP A 134 -10.69 2.21 -23.24
C TRP A 134 -9.28 2.23 -23.78
N LEU A 135 -8.55 1.15 -23.54
CA LEU A 135 -7.29 0.86 -24.20
C LEU A 135 -7.54 -0.25 -25.22
N THR A 136 -7.15 -0.01 -26.47
CA THR A 136 -7.15 -1.03 -27.51
C THR A 136 -5.73 -1.49 -27.76
N VAL A 137 -5.52 -2.79 -27.84
CA VAL A 137 -4.27 -3.39 -28.32
C VAL A 137 -4.60 -4.21 -29.55
N ALA A 138 -3.94 -3.90 -30.66
CA ALA A 138 -4.20 -4.48 -31.96
C ALA A 138 -2.90 -4.98 -32.59
N GLY A 139 -3.00 -6.03 -33.39
CA GLY A 139 -1.91 -6.47 -34.24
C GLY A 139 -1.77 -5.58 -35.46
N ALA A 140 -0.55 -5.36 -35.91
CA ALA A 140 -0.22 -4.63 -37.12
C ALA A 140 0.67 -5.48 -38.04
N PRO A 141 0.48 -5.42 -39.37
CA PRO A 141 1.44 -5.97 -40.30
C PRO A 141 2.68 -5.08 -40.37
N ASN A 142 3.85 -5.68 -40.51
CA ASN A 142 5.12 -4.96 -40.72
C ASN A 142 6.08 -5.81 -41.55
N GLY A 143 7.16 -5.20 -42.07
CA GLY A 143 8.19 -5.93 -42.82
C GLY A 143 7.69 -6.62 -44.11
N GLY A 144 6.60 -6.15 -44.71
CA GLY A 144 5.98 -6.76 -45.90
C GLY A 144 4.98 -7.88 -45.59
N ALA A 145 4.70 -8.15 -44.31
CA ALA A 145 3.61 -9.03 -43.90
C ALA A 145 2.25 -8.51 -44.40
N THR A 146 1.36 -9.44 -44.72
CA THR A 146 -0.01 -9.14 -45.16
C THR A 146 -1.05 -9.46 -44.09
N THR A 147 -0.70 -10.30 -43.11
CA THR A 147 -1.56 -10.59 -41.96
C THR A 147 -1.06 -9.83 -40.71
N PRO A 148 -1.97 -9.25 -39.92
CA PRO A 148 -1.60 -8.54 -38.69
C PRO A 148 -1.06 -9.48 -37.61
N ALA A 149 -0.22 -8.94 -36.73
CA ALA A 149 0.41 -9.70 -35.65
C ALA A 149 -0.62 -10.33 -34.69
N GLN A 150 -0.24 -11.46 -34.11
CA GLN A 150 -0.90 -12.11 -32.98
C GLN A 150 0.19 -12.40 -31.96
N CYS A 151 0.07 -11.86 -30.75
CA CYS A 151 1.11 -11.91 -29.74
C CYS A 151 0.48 -12.07 -28.36
N ASP A 152 1.26 -12.65 -27.45
CA ASP A 152 1.06 -12.55 -26.01
C ASP A 152 1.79 -11.30 -25.51
N PHE A 153 1.28 -10.66 -24.46
CA PHE A 153 1.85 -9.45 -23.86
C PHE A 153 1.33 -9.24 -22.43
N THR A 154 1.94 -8.31 -21.70
CA THR A 154 1.48 -7.82 -20.39
C THR A 154 1.27 -6.32 -20.46
N ILE A 155 0.15 -5.84 -19.92
CA ILE A 155 -0.17 -4.42 -19.80
C ILE A 155 -0.07 -4.01 -18.34
N ASP A 156 0.62 -2.91 -18.06
CA ASP A 156 0.50 -2.18 -16.80
C ASP A 156 0.11 -0.74 -17.07
N VAL A 157 -0.71 -0.16 -16.19
CA VAL A 157 -1.14 1.23 -16.29
C VAL A 157 -0.81 1.96 -15.00
N SER A 158 -0.20 3.13 -15.11
CA SER A 158 0.25 3.91 -13.96
C SER A 158 0.12 5.42 -14.21
N GLY A 159 0.58 6.21 -13.25
CA GLY A 159 0.56 7.66 -13.31
C GLY A 159 -0.64 8.31 -12.59
N PRO A 160 -0.63 9.65 -12.46
CA PRO A 160 -1.57 10.39 -11.60
C PRO A 160 -3.04 10.22 -11.96
N GLY A 161 -3.38 9.88 -13.20
CA GLY A 161 -4.77 9.69 -13.61
C GLY A 161 -5.42 8.42 -13.08
N VAL A 162 -4.63 7.40 -12.73
CA VAL A 162 -5.10 6.10 -12.20
C VAL A 162 -4.48 5.73 -10.86
N ASP A 163 -3.61 6.58 -10.32
CA ASP A 163 -3.14 6.48 -8.93
C ASP A 163 -4.26 6.94 -8.00
N ILE A 164 -4.80 6.02 -7.20
CA ILE A 164 -6.02 6.26 -6.43
C ILE A 164 -5.80 6.16 -4.92
N VAL A 165 -4.67 5.60 -4.49
CA VAL A 165 -4.35 5.46 -3.07
C VAL A 165 -3.86 6.81 -2.55
N GLY A 166 -4.46 7.28 -1.46
CA GLY A 166 -4.31 8.65 -0.96
C GLY A 166 -5.13 9.71 -1.69
N VAL A 167 -5.87 9.34 -2.76
CA VAL A 167 -6.75 10.25 -3.52
C VAL A 167 -8.21 9.87 -3.31
N ASP A 168 -8.62 8.71 -3.83
CA ASP A 168 -10.00 8.20 -3.72
C ASP A 168 -10.13 7.10 -2.65
N TYR A 169 -9.00 6.46 -2.33
CA TYR A 169 -8.88 5.41 -1.33
C TYR A 169 -7.92 5.85 -0.25
N SER A 170 -8.27 5.65 1.01
CA SER A 170 -7.32 5.87 2.10
C SER A 170 -7.72 5.05 3.31
N ALA A 171 -6.76 4.58 4.09
CA ALA A 171 -6.95 4.03 5.43
C ALA A 171 -7.20 5.10 6.50
N GLY A 172 -7.00 6.38 6.16
CA GLY A 172 -6.95 7.51 7.08
C GLY A 172 -5.53 7.80 7.56
N SER A 173 -5.38 8.87 8.36
CA SER A 173 -4.09 9.22 8.96
C SER A 173 -3.80 8.40 10.21
N ASP A 174 -2.52 8.21 10.52
CA ASP A 174 -2.09 7.61 11.79
C ASP A 174 -2.71 8.32 13.00
N VAL A 175 -3.04 7.55 14.03
CA VAL A 175 -3.73 8.04 15.24
C VAL A 175 -2.98 7.61 16.49
N GLU A 176 -3.03 8.44 17.52
CA GLU A 176 -2.49 8.16 18.83
C GLU A 176 -3.62 8.00 19.85
N ILE A 177 -3.54 6.95 20.68
CA ILE A 177 -4.48 6.67 21.77
C ILE A 177 -3.72 6.36 23.06
N GLY A 178 -4.33 6.67 24.21
CA GLY A 178 -3.84 6.19 25.51
C GLY A 178 -4.13 4.70 25.71
N GLN A 179 -3.39 4.07 26.62
CA GLN A 179 -3.61 2.66 26.99
C GLN A 179 -5.06 2.40 27.40
N GLY A 180 -5.66 1.36 26.82
CA GLY A 180 -7.07 1.01 27.02
C GLY A 180 -8.05 1.92 26.26
N GLY A 181 -7.54 2.91 25.52
CA GLY A 181 -8.34 3.75 24.63
C GLY A 181 -8.79 3.03 23.36
N SER A 182 -9.57 3.74 22.57
CA SER A 182 -10.00 3.29 21.25
C SER A 182 -10.13 4.49 20.31
N THR A 183 -10.06 4.23 19.01
CA THR A 183 -10.27 5.24 17.97
C THR A 183 -11.12 4.66 16.85
N GLN A 184 -11.83 5.54 16.15
CA GLN A 184 -12.57 5.21 14.95
C GLN A 184 -11.62 5.28 13.75
N LEU A 185 -11.37 4.15 13.08
CA LEU A 185 -10.71 4.18 11.77
C LEU A 185 -11.71 4.69 10.72
N ASN A 186 -11.20 5.35 9.68
CA ASN A 186 -12.01 6.00 8.66
C ASN A 186 -11.44 5.68 7.27
N ALA A 187 -11.64 4.45 6.79
CA ALA A 187 -11.29 4.16 5.42
C ALA A 187 -12.27 4.84 4.44
N THR A 188 -11.74 5.32 3.33
CA THR A 188 -12.50 5.92 2.24
C THR A 188 -12.31 5.13 0.96
N GLY A 189 -13.32 5.17 0.09
CA GLY A 189 -13.33 4.52 -1.21
C GLY A 189 -14.59 4.93 -2.00
N PRO A 190 -14.59 4.80 -3.33
CA PRO A 190 -15.75 5.05 -4.18
C PRO A 190 -16.98 4.23 -3.78
N ALA A 191 -18.16 4.65 -4.24
CA ALA A 191 -19.40 3.92 -4.00
C ALA A 191 -19.32 2.47 -4.54
N GLY A 192 -19.79 1.50 -3.75
CA GLY A 192 -19.73 0.07 -4.09
C GLY A 192 -18.42 -0.63 -3.71
N SER A 193 -17.48 0.08 -3.10
CA SER A 193 -16.26 -0.52 -2.55
C SER A 193 -16.55 -1.44 -1.36
N THR A 194 -15.82 -2.55 -1.26
CA THR A 194 -15.78 -3.43 -0.09
C THR A 194 -14.46 -3.27 0.65
N PHE A 195 -14.46 -3.47 1.97
CA PHE A 195 -13.31 -3.22 2.82
C PHE A 195 -13.02 -4.46 3.67
N ILE A 196 -11.75 -4.84 3.79
CA ILE A 196 -11.29 -5.90 4.68
C ILE A 196 -10.06 -5.40 5.43
N TRP A 197 -10.15 -5.35 6.76
CA TRP A 197 -9.07 -4.94 7.65
C TRP A 197 -8.28 -6.13 8.20
N SER A 198 -6.98 -5.92 8.37
CA SER A 198 -6.06 -6.86 9.03
C SER A 198 -4.95 -6.12 9.77
N PRO A 199 -4.52 -6.55 10.97
CA PRO A 199 -5.06 -7.66 11.75
C PRO A 199 -6.47 -7.35 12.28
N THR A 200 -7.25 -8.38 12.62
CA THR A 200 -8.60 -8.21 13.20
C THR A 200 -8.57 -7.93 14.71
N THR A 201 -7.41 -8.11 15.36
CA THR A 201 -7.25 -7.92 16.80
C THR A 201 -7.55 -6.49 17.20
N GLY A 202 -8.44 -6.31 18.17
CA GLY A 202 -8.84 -5.00 18.66
C GLY A 202 -9.80 -4.24 17.74
N LEU A 203 -10.22 -4.79 16.60
CA LEU A 203 -11.23 -4.18 15.74
C LEU A 203 -12.64 -4.61 16.14
N SER A 204 -13.62 -3.70 16.05
CA SER A 204 -15.03 -4.00 16.29
C SER A 204 -15.63 -4.89 15.20
N ASP A 205 -15.18 -4.74 13.96
CA ASP A 205 -15.54 -5.52 12.78
C ASP A 205 -14.41 -5.32 11.76
N ASN A 206 -14.09 -6.30 10.93
CA ASN A 206 -13.04 -6.16 9.92
C ASN A 206 -13.58 -5.95 8.50
N ASN A 207 -14.89 -5.99 8.28
CA ASN A 207 -15.51 -5.91 6.94
C ASN A 207 -16.32 -4.63 6.70
N ILE A 208 -16.12 -3.61 7.55
CA ILE A 208 -16.73 -2.29 7.42
C ILE A 208 -15.64 -1.24 7.14
N PRO A 209 -15.96 -0.13 6.45
CA PRO A 209 -14.97 0.91 6.18
C PRO A 209 -14.49 1.60 7.47
N ASN A 210 -15.37 1.70 8.47
CA ASN A 210 -15.14 2.48 9.67
C ASN A 210 -15.26 1.59 10.92
N PRO A 211 -14.27 0.73 11.23
CA PRO A 211 -14.27 -0.01 12.49
C PRO A 211 -13.70 0.82 13.65
N ILE A 212 -14.15 0.51 14.86
CA ILE A 212 -13.51 0.99 16.08
C ILE A 212 -12.30 0.10 16.34
N ALA A 213 -11.12 0.69 16.47
CA ALA A 213 -9.87 0.04 16.84
C ALA A 213 -9.51 0.34 18.30
N ALA A 214 -9.33 -0.72 19.08
CA ALA A 214 -8.91 -0.70 20.48
C ALA A 214 -7.76 -1.68 20.73
N PRO A 215 -6.60 -1.53 20.05
CA PRO A 215 -5.46 -2.41 20.26
C PRO A 215 -4.83 -2.21 21.65
N THR A 216 -4.21 -3.26 22.18
CA THR A 216 -3.50 -3.22 23.50
C THR A 216 -2.06 -2.72 23.40
N GLY A 217 -1.53 -2.61 22.19
CA GLY A 217 -0.22 -2.04 21.88
C GLY A 217 -0.24 -1.42 20.48
N SER A 218 0.76 -0.61 20.14
CA SER A 218 0.81 0.06 18.84
C SER A 218 0.67 -0.97 17.70
N THR A 219 -0.31 -0.77 16.84
CA THR A 219 -0.70 -1.74 15.80
C THR A 219 -0.92 -1.00 14.48
N THR A 220 -0.29 -1.50 13.42
CA THR A 220 -0.57 -1.06 12.05
C THR A 220 -1.68 -1.93 11.47
N TYR A 221 -2.80 -1.29 11.13
CA TYR A 221 -3.91 -1.90 10.43
C TYR A 221 -3.79 -1.63 8.94
N THR A 222 -3.91 -2.68 8.13
CA THR A 222 -3.97 -2.63 6.68
C THR A 222 -5.41 -2.79 6.25
N VAL A 223 -5.91 -1.88 5.43
CA VAL A 223 -7.20 -2.03 4.75
C VAL A 223 -6.94 -2.52 3.33
N THR A 224 -7.66 -3.57 2.94
CA THR A 224 -7.77 -4.02 1.55
C THR A 224 -9.12 -3.57 1.04
N THR A 225 -9.14 -2.73 0.01
CA THR A 225 -10.36 -2.23 -0.60
C THR A 225 -10.52 -2.81 -2.00
N THR A 226 -11.69 -3.38 -2.30
CA THR A 226 -11.99 -3.92 -3.63
C THR A 226 -13.14 -3.15 -4.27
N THR A 227 -12.94 -2.69 -5.50
CA THR A 227 -13.96 -1.97 -6.29
C THR A 227 -13.78 -2.29 -7.76
N ASN A 228 -14.87 -2.61 -8.47
CA ASN A 228 -14.84 -2.90 -9.91
C ASN A 228 -13.80 -3.96 -10.33
N GLY A 229 -13.51 -4.93 -9.45
CA GLY A 229 -12.51 -5.99 -9.68
C GLY A 229 -11.07 -5.60 -9.34
N CYS A 230 -10.81 -4.33 -9.05
CA CYS A 230 -9.51 -3.84 -8.62
C CYS A 230 -9.36 -3.93 -7.11
N THR A 231 -8.17 -4.28 -6.63
CA THR A 231 -7.88 -4.42 -5.20
C THR A 231 -6.72 -3.52 -4.80
N TYR A 232 -6.95 -2.63 -3.84
CA TYR A 232 -5.98 -1.67 -3.34
C TYR A 232 -5.72 -1.89 -1.87
N VAL A 233 -4.53 -1.54 -1.42
CA VAL A 233 -4.12 -1.68 -0.02
C VAL A 233 -3.58 -0.36 0.50
N ASP A 234 -3.97 0.01 1.71
CA ASP A 234 -3.43 1.15 2.44
C ASP A 234 -3.33 0.82 3.93
N GLN A 235 -2.55 1.61 4.68
CA GLN A 235 -2.25 1.34 6.08
C GLN A 235 -2.50 2.55 6.96
N VAL A 236 -2.93 2.27 8.20
CA VAL A 236 -3.01 3.25 9.28
C VAL A 236 -2.40 2.66 10.55
N THR A 237 -1.56 3.42 11.21
CA THR A 237 -0.94 3.03 12.47
C THR A 237 -1.67 3.66 13.65
N VAL A 238 -2.16 2.81 14.55
CA VAL A 238 -2.71 3.23 15.84
C VAL A 238 -1.61 3.07 16.88
N ASN A 239 -1.05 4.18 17.33
CA ASN A 239 -0.02 4.23 18.35
C ASN A 239 -0.64 4.23 19.75
N VAL A 240 -0.28 3.25 20.58
CA VAL A 240 -0.77 3.15 21.96
C VAL A 240 0.27 3.73 22.91
N ILE A 241 -0.03 4.88 23.51
CA ILE A 241 0.79 5.48 24.57
C ILE A 241 0.45 4.85 25.91
N ARG A 242 1.49 4.42 26.61
CA ARG A 242 1.41 3.99 28.01
C ARG A 242 2.01 5.07 28.88
N LEU A 243 1.26 5.49 29.90
CA LEU A 243 1.76 6.48 30.83
C LEU A 243 2.81 5.85 31.73
N ILE A 244 3.85 6.63 32.06
CA ILE A 244 4.75 6.31 33.16
C ILE A 244 4.27 6.98 34.44
N GLU A 245 4.54 6.37 35.59
CA GLU A 245 4.20 6.91 36.90
C GLU A 245 5.47 7.07 37.76
N PRO A 246 6.28 8.11 37.53
CA PRO A 246 7.51 8.29 38.29
C PRO A 246 7.18 8.54 39.78
N PRO A 247 7.64 7.69 40.71
CA PRO A 247 7.43 7.96 42.13
C PRO A 247 8.27 9.17 42.57
N ASN A 248 7.78 9.88 43.58
CA ASN A 248 8.38 11.13 44.06
C ASN A 248 9.26 10.95 45.31
N THR A 249 9.53 9.71 45.73
CA THR A 249 10.26 9.39 46.96
C THR A 249 11.25 8.26 46.71
N LEU A 250 12.47 8.41 47.23
CA LEU A 250 13.54 7.41 47.23
C LEU A 250 14.09 7.28 48.65
N THR A 251 14.21 6.05 49.16
CA THR A 251 14.77 5.75 50.49
C THR A 251 15.98 4.82 50.40
N PRO A 252 17.16 5.31 49.95
CA PRO A 252 18.34 4.48 49.74
C PRO A 252 19.04 4.17 51.08
N ASN A 253 18.41 3.35 51.91
CA ASN A 253 18.84 2.95 53.26
C ASN A 253 19.34 1.48 53.33
N GLY A 254 19.15 0.70 52.27
CA GLY A 254 19.58 -0.69 52.14
C GLY A 254 18.62 -1.72 52.74
N ASP A 255 17.36 -1.37 52.98
CA ASP A 255 16.34 -2.27 53.50
C ASP A 255 15.60 -3.08 52.42
N GLY A 256 15.90 -2.83 51.14
CA GLY A 256 15.29 -3.47 49.98
C GLY A 256 14.04 -2.77 49.46
N PHE A 257 13.57 -1.69 50.09
CA PHE A 257 12.36 -0.96 49.70
C PHE A 257 12.69 0.46 49.25
N ASN A 258 12.32 0.80 48.00
CA ASN A 258 12.60 2.10 47.38
C ASN A 258 14.09 2.52 47.49
N ASP A 259 15.00 1.55 47.52
CA ASP A 259 16.44 1.80 47.51
C ASP A 259 16.93 2.35 46.18
N THR A 260 16.19 2.04 45.11
CA THR A 260 16.40 2.54 43.77
C THR A 260 15.11 3.15 43.22
N TRP A 261 15.25 4.08 42.28
CA TRP A 261 14.15 4.80 41.68
C TRP A 261 13.58 4.01 40.51
N GLU A 262 12.69 3.08 40.80
CA GLU A 262 11.98 2.35 39.76
C GLU A 262 10.83 3.20 39.20
N ILE A 263 10.76 3.32 37.87
CA ILE A 263 9.72 4.08 37.17
C ILE A 263 8.81 3.09 36.43
N PRO A 264 7.60 2.79 36.96
CA PRO A 264 6.62 1.96 36.27
C PRO A 264 6.36 2.43 34.83
N GLY A 265 6.30 1.47 33.90
CA GLY A 265 6.04 1.72 32.48
C GLY A 265 7.24 2.19 31.64
N ILE A 266 8.36 2.59 32.26
CA ILE A 266 9.49 3.14 31.49
C ILE A 266 10.17 2.14 30.56
N ASN A 267 10.02 0.84 30.82
CA ASN A 267 10.57 -0.25 29.99
C ASN A 267 9.93 -0.31 28.58
N ASP A 268 8.73 0.24 28.41
CA ASP A 268 8.10 0.37 27.08
C ASP A 268 8.80 1.45 26.23
N TYR A 269 9.70 2.21 26.83
CA TYR A 269 10.42 3.34 26.26
C TYR A 269 11.96 3.14 26.35
N PRO A 270 12.55 2.16 25.62
CA PRO A 270 13.95 1.78 25.75
C PRO A 270 14.96 2.85 25.31
N GLY A 271 14.49 3.95 24.72
CA GLY A 271 15.28 5.14 24.38
C GLY A 271 14.99 6.36 25.25
N ALA A 272 14.17 6.24 26.31
CA ALA A 272 13.79 7.36 27.15
C ALA A 272 15.02 8.04 27.79
N GLU A 273 15.09 9.36 27.72
CA GLU A 273 16.12 10.13 28.41
C GLU A 273 15.60 10.55 29.79
N VAL A 274 16.27 10.12 30.84
CA VAL A 274 15.99 10.49 32.23
C VAL A 274 17.11 11.40 32.71
N VAL A 275 16.77 12.60 33.13
CA VAL A 275 17.71 13.59 33.69
C VAL A 275 17.21 14.03 35.05
N ILE A 276 18.09 14.01 36.05
CA ILE A 276 17.81 14.49 37.40
C ILE A 276 18.72 15.67 37.70
N HIS A 277 18.14 16.74 38.22
CA HIS A 277 18.79 17.98 38.60
C HIS A 277 18.70 18.21 40.09
N ASP A 278 19.69 18.88 40.65
CA ASP A 278 19.58 19.48 41.98
C ASP A 278 18.72 20.75 41.98
N ARG A 279 18.56 21.37 43.15
CA ARG A 279 17.79 22.63 43.31
C ARG A 279 18.35 23.84 42.56
N TRP A 280 19.59 23.74 42.05
CA TRP A 280 20.28 24.80 41.31
C TRP A 280 20.28 24.53 39.80
N GLY A 281 19.66 23.43 39.35
CA GLY A 281 19.61 23.01 37.95
C GLY A 281 20.81 22.18 37.50
N GLN A 282 21.75 21.83 38.38
CA GLN A 282 22.90 20.99 38.02
C GLN A 282 22.46 19.55 37.82
N ILE A 283 22.89 18.93 36.71
CA ILE A 283 22.62 17.52 36.43
C ILE A 283 23.39 16.65 37.43
N VAL A 284 22.65 15.84 38.21
CA VAL A 284 23.21 14.87 39.16
C VAL A 284 23.13 13.45 38.64
N TYR A 285 22.21 13.17 37.72
CA TYR A 285 22.09 11.88 37.04
C TYR A 285 21.54 12.08 35.63
N ARG A 286 22.03 11.27 34.69
CA ARG A 286 21.50 11.20 33.34
C ARG A 286 21.62 9.78 32.81
N ALA A 287 20.55 9.27 32.23
CA ALA A 287 20.53 7.99 31.55
C ALA A 287 19.71 8.05 30.26
N ILE A 288 20.11 7.24 29.27
CA ILE A 288 19.33 6.98 28.05
C ILE A 288 18.90 5.51 28.11
N GLY A 289 17.61 5.26 27.98
CA GLY A 289 16.96 3.96 28.08
C GLY A 289 16.72 3.43 29.49
N TYR A 290 17.23 4.12 30.53
CA TYR A 290 16.97 3.86 31.96
C TYR A 290 16.91 2.38 32.37
N ARG A 291 17.92 1.59 31.95
CA ARG A 291 17.96 0.14 32.20
C ARG A 291 18.26 -0.22 33.65
N GLU A 292 18.97 0.66 34.33
CA GLU A 292 19.35 0.52 35.74
C GLU A 292 18.70 1.65 36.54
N PRO A 293 17.76 1.32 37.44
CA PRO A 293 17.13 2.29 38.33
C PRO A 293 18.15 3.09 39.15
N TRP A 294 17.94 4.39 39.27
CA TRP A 294 18.86 5.28 39.97
C TRP A 294 18.84 5.06 41.48
N ASP A 295 20.00 4.91 42.09
CA ASP A 295 20.19 4.60 43.52
C ASP A 295 20.37 5.85 44.41
N GLY A 296 20.13 7.05 43.88
CA GLY A 296 20.34 8.30 44.63
C GLY A 296 21.80 8.74 44.73
N THR A 297 22.66 8.25 43.83
CA THR A 297 24.08 8.65 43.76
C THR A 297 24.41 9.56 42.56
N ASN A 298 25.46 10.36 42.70
CA ASN A 298 26.08 11.10 41.60
C ASN A 298 27.55 10.67 41.50
N LYS A 299 27.92 10.03 40.39
CA LYS A 299 29.26 9.45 40.17
C LYS A 299 29.70 8.52 41.34
N GLY A 300 28.76 7.70 41.82
CA GLY A 300 28.97 6.74 42.91
C GLY A 300 29.00 7.35 44.33
N LYS A 301 28.84 8.67 44.48
CA LYS A 301 28.73 9.32 45.78
C LYS A 301 27.27 9.51 46.17
N LYS A 302 26.90 9.11 47.39
CA LYS A 302 25.57 9.36 47.95
C LYS A 302 25.28 10.86 47.97
N LEU A 303 24.14 11.24 47.42
CA LEU A 303 23.67 12.62 47.44
C LEU A 303 23.16 13.03 48.84
N SER A 304 22.87 14.29 49.07
CA SER A 304 22.25 14.73 50.34
C SER A 304 20.75 14.43 50.34
N GLU A 305 20.16 14.26 51.52
CA GLU A 305 18.71 14.28 51.67
C GLU A 305 18.14 15.61 51.17
N GLY A 306 16.96 15.54 50.54
CA GLY A 306 16.29 16.69 49.96
C GLY A 306 15.65 16.39 48.62
N THR A 307 15.10 17.45 48.03
CA THR A 307 14.35 17.39 46.78
C THR A 307 15.25 17.63 45.57
N TYR A 308 15.11 16.76 44.59
CA TYR A 308 15.72 16.82 43.26
C TYR A 308 14.60 16.90 42.21
N TYR A 309 14.90 17.43 41.04
CA TYR A 309 13.92 17.62 39.98
C TYR A 309 14.26 16.72 38.82
N TYR A 310 13.28 15.99 38.29
CA TYR A 310 13.49 15.13 37.14
C TYR A 310 12.85 15.73 35.88
N SER A 311 13.45 15.41 34.75
CA SER A 311 12.82 15.52 33.43
C SER A 311 13.00 14.19 32.70
N ILE A 312 11.90 13.63 32.21
CA ILE A 312 11.89 12.38 31.46
C ILE A 312 11.30 12.63 30.08
N ARG A 313 12.11 12.44 29.05
CA ARG A 313 11.68 12.50 27.65
C ARG A 313 11.49 11.09 27.14
N LEU A 314 10.25 10.72 26.85
CA LEU A 314 9.95 9.44 26.23
C LEU A 314 10.43 9.45 24.77
N ASN A 315 10.97 8.33 24.29
CA ASN A 315 11.39 8.15 22.90
C ASN A 315 10.18 7.94 21.97
N GLN A 316 9.31 8.94 21.86
CA GLN A 316 8.18 8.89 20.93
C GLN A 316 8.66 8.97 19.48
N LEU A 317 7.96 8.26 18.60
CA LEU A 317 8.18 8.21 17.15
C LEU A 317 7.98 9.57 16.43
N GLN A 318 7.53 10.62 17.11
CA GLN A 318 7.35 11.96 16.52
C GLN A 318 7.84 13.13 17.40
N GLY A 319 8.64 12.90 18.45
CA GLY A 319 9.37 13.98 19.13
C GLY A 319 8.53 15.16 19.68
N GLN A 320 7.24 14.95 19.97
CA GLN A 320 6.30 16.01 20.36
C GLN A 320 5.62 15.85 21.73
N SER A 321 5.89 14.80 22.52
CA SER A 321 5.39 14.82 23.91
C SER A 321 6.22 15.75 24.78
N ASP A 322 5.51 16.55 25.57
CA ASP A 322 6.11 17.30 26.65
C ASP A 322 6.83 16.34 27.62
N PRO A 323 8.03 16.69 28.12
CA PRO A 323 8.72 15.86 29.08
C PRO A 323 7.87 15.69 30.35
N TYR A 324 7.93 14.51 30.95
CA TYR A 324 7.43 14.34 32.31
C TYR A 324 8.35 15.11 33.25
N LEU A 325 7.79 16.14 33.89
CA LEU A 325 8.48 16.96 34.86
C LEU A 325 7.94 16.66 36.25
N GLY A 326 8.82 16.70 37.24
CA GLY A 326 8.43 16.54 38.63
C GLY A 326 9.61 16.58 39.55
N PHE A 327 9.41 16.07 40.75
CA PHE A 327 10.44 16.02 41.77
C PHE A 327 10.52 14.65 42.42
N ILE A 328 11.71 14.35 42.93
CA ILE A 328 11.99 13.19 43.74
C ILE A 328 12.70 13.62 45.03
N SER A 329 12.19 13.16 46.16
CA SER A 329 12.77 13.42 47.47
C SER A 329 13.59 12.22 47.92
N ILE A 330 14.85 12.46 48.25
CA ILE A 330 15.70 11.46 48.91
C ILE A 330 15.50 11.63 50.42
N VAL A 331 15.05 10.56 51.08
CA VAL A 331 14.81 10.49 52.54
C VAL A 331 15.56 9.27 53.07
N ARG A 332 16.05 9.29 54.31
CA ARG A 332 16.84 8.19 54.91
C ARG A 332 16.55 8.02 56.39
#